data_AF-A0A0R3MW56-F1
#
_entry.id   AF-A0A0R3MW56-F1
#
_cell.length_a   1.000
_cell.length_b   1.000
_cell.length_c   1.000
_cell.angle_alpha   90.00
_cell.angle_beta   90.00
_cell.angle_gamma   90.00
#
_symmetry.space_group_name_H-M   'P 1'
#
loop_
_entity.id
_entity.type
_entity.pdbx_description
1 polymer ?
#
loop_
_entity_poly.entity_id
_entity_poly.type
_entity_poly.pdbx_seq_one_letter_code
_entity_poly.pdbx_strand_id
1 'polypeptide(L)'
;MSNRLAIPEGERLNLSDAWLHATAEAIPEELSAIDPNTPRRIYLDAACEIFALVSPEDYAWASQWRWGWVWDRTKTKRYARRTPRGAGGAPRTIWLHKEVLKRSGKVQPSELHTIGDHQDGESLNDQRGNLEWATRSMNRRNRKR
;
A
#
# COMPACT_ATOMS: atom_id res chain seq x y z
N MET A 1 2.48 -27.76 -18.02
CA MET A 1 1.62 -26.98 -18.93
C MET A 1 1.06 -25.81 -18.13
N SER A 2 1.64 -24.62 -18.27
CA SER A 2 1.26 -23.45 -17.47
C SER A 2 0.08 -22.75 -18.14
N ASN A 3 -1.08 -22.78 -17.49
CA ASN A 3 -2.29 -22.15 -17.97
C ASN A 3 -2.20 -20.63 -17.70
N ARG A 4 -1.86 -19.84 -18.73
CA ARG A 4 -1.98 -18.37 -18.68
C ARG A 4 -3.46 -18.02 -18.75
N LEU A 5 -4.05 -17.60 -17.64
CA LEU A 5 -5.36 -16.94 -17.64
C LEU A 5 -5.19 -15.57 -18.31
N ALA A 6 -5.85 -15.37 -19.45
CA ALA A 6 -5.98 -14.08 -20.10
C ALA A 6 -6.85 -13.17 -19.22
N ILE A 7 -6.34 -11.99 -18.85
CA ILE A 7 -7.09 -10.99 -18.08
C ILE A 7 -7.94 -10.17 -19.07
N PRO A 8 -9.25 -9.94 -18.80
CA PRO A 8 -10.11 -9.13 -19.66
C PRO A 8 -9.64 -7.68 -19.72
N GLU A 9 -9.68 -7.06 -20.91
CA GLU A 9 -9.44 -5.62 -21.07
C GLU A 9 -10.44 -4.81 -20.24
N GLY A 10 -9.93 -3.99 -19.31
CA GLY A 10 -10.73 -2.99 -18.59
C GLY A 10 -10.64 -3.02 -17.05
N GLU A 11 -9.98 -4.02 -16.45
CA GLU A 11 -9.71 -4.02 -15.00
C GLU A 11 -8.45 -3.22 -14.69
N ARG A 12 -8.58 -2.11 -13.95
CA ARG A 12 -7.41 -1.44 -13.38
C ARG A 12 -6.84 -2.32 -12.28
N LEU A 13 -5.80 -3.05 -12.65
CA LEU A 13 -4.99 -3.87 -11.77
C LEU A 13 -4.32 -2.97 -10.73
N ASN A 14 -4.44 -3.31 -9.44
CA ASN A 14 -3.57 -2.72 -8.42
C ASN A 14 -2.12 -3.06 -8.80
N LEU A 15 -1.15 -2.18 -8.49
CA LEU A 15 0.27 -2.42 -8.79
C LEU A 15 0.78 -3.83 -8.40
N SER A 16 0.26 -4.46 -7.35
CA SER A 16 0.61 -5.85 -7.00
C SER A 16 0.35 -6.84 -8.14
N ASP A 17 -0.76 -6.67 -8.85
CA ASP A 17 -1.22 -7.57 -9.89
C ASP A 17 -0.46 -7.30 -11.20
N ALA A 18 -0.08 -6.03 -11.47
CA ALA A 18 0.74 -5.66 -12.63
C ALA A 18 2.23 -6.03 -12.47
N TRP A 19 2.79 -5.94 -11.26
CA TRP A 19 4.21 -6.20 -11.00
C TRP A 19 4.58 -7.68 -11.02
N LEU A 20 3.65 -8.59 -10.67
CA LEU A 20 3.86 -10.05 -10.76
C LEU A 20 4.12 -10.53 -12.20
N HIS A 21 3.75 -9.73 -13.21
CA HIS A 21 4.03 -10.06 -14.61
C HIS A 21 5.34 -9.48 -15.14
N ALA A 22 6.04 -8.62 -14.39
CA ALA A 22 7.15 -7.80 -14.91
C ALA A 22 8.55 -8.18 -14.41
N THR A 23 8.74 -9.21 -13.59
CA THR A 23 10.10 -9.58 -13.14
C THR A 23 10.39 -11.07 -13.28
N ALA A 24 10.94 -11.43 -14.43
CA ALA A 24 11.70 -12.67 -14.61
C ALA A 24 13.11 -12.45 -15.22
N GLU A 25 13.54 -11.21 -15.48
CA GLU A 25 14.85 -10.96 -16.09
C GLU A 25 15.59 -9.84 -15.37
N ALA A 26 16.51 -10.25 -14.50
CA ALA A 26 17.81 -9.66 -14.19
C ALA A 26 18.14 -9.93 -12.72
N ILE A 27 19.05 -10.87 -12.49
CA ILE A 27 19.88 -10.87 -11.29
C ILE A 27 21.23 -10.31 -11.74
N PRO A 28 21.55 -9.01 -11.53
CA PRO A 28 22.90 -8.53 -11.75
C PRO A 28 23.85 -9.15 -10.71
N GLU A 29 25.03 -9.51 -11.18
CA GLU A 29 26.06 -10.31 -10.49
C GLU A 29 26.82 -9.54 -9.38
N GLU A 30 26.43 -8.30 -9.07
CA GLU A 30 26.90 -7.57 -7.90
C GLU A 30 25.77 -7.33 -6.91
N LEU A 31 25.96 -7.83 -5.68
CA LEU A 31 25.25 -7.41 -4.47
C LEU A 31 25.55 -5.93 -4.16
N SER A 32 25.22 -5.05 -5.10
CA SER A 32 25.27 -3.61 -4.92
C SER A 32 24.33 -3.23 -3.77
N ALA A 33 24.79 -2.33 -2.91
CA ALA A 33 24.06 -1.88 -1.74
C ALA A 33 22.62 -1.53 -2.13
N ILE A 34 21.65 -2.06 -1.38
CA ILE A 34 20.23 -1.85 -1.66
C ILE A 34 19.99 -0.35 -1.82
N ASP A 35 19.64 0.10 -3.03
CA ASP A 35 19.48 1.54 -3.33
C ASP A 35 18.59 2.17 -2.25
N PRO A 36 19.10 3.14 -1.48
CA PRO A 36 18.39 3.72 -0.35
C PRO A 36 17.12 4.47 -0.77
N ASN A 37 16.92 4.75 -2.06
CA ASN A 37 15.74 5.44 -2.58
C ASN A 37 14.70 4.50 -3.20
N THR A 38 15.07 3.26 -3.50
CA THR A 38 14.16 2.30 -4.14
C THR A 38 13.05 1.88 -3.17
N PRO A 39 11.76 2.01 -3.53
CA PRO A 39 10.65 1.62 -2.67
C PRO A 39 10.73 0.15 -2.24
N ARG A 40 10.22 -0.16 -1.04
CA ARG A 40 10.27 -1.51 -0.46
C ARG A 40 8.90 -2.15 -0.44
N ARG A 41 8.87 -3.49 -0.48
CA ARG A 41 7.62 -4.26 -0.42
C ARG A 41 7.31 -4.72 0.99
N ILE A 42 6.08 -4.51 1.42
CA ILE A 42 5.47 -5.18 2.55
C ILE A 42 4.44 -6.16 2.02
N TYR A 43 4.75 -7.46 2.06
CA TYR A 43 3.83 -8.51 1.64
C TYR A 43 2.65 -8.63 2.60
N LEU A 44 1.46 -8.79 2.04
CA LEU A 44 0.17 -8.70 2.75
C LEU A 44 -0.56 -10.05 2.79
N ASP A 45 0.00 -11.09 2.18
CA ASP A 45 -0.48 -12.46 2.23
C ASP A 45 0.69 -13.44 2.40
N ALA A 46 0.35 -14.72 2.61
CA ALA A 46 1.36 -15.78 2.79
C ALA A 46 1.97 -16.26 1.47
N ALA A 47 1.31 -16.01 0.34
CA ALA A 47 1.78 -16.40 -0.99
C ALA A 47 2.79 -15.40 -1.58
N CYS A 48 2.96 -14.24 -0.93
CA CYS A 48 3.75 -13.12 -1.40
C CYS A 48 3.27 -12.56 -2.75
N GLU A 49 1.98 -12.67 -3.04
CA GLU A 49 1.38 -12.18 -4.28
C GLU A 49 0.95 -10.71 -4.13
N ILE A 50 0.35 -10.38 -3.00
CA ILE A 50 -0.13 -9.03 -2.73
C ILE A 50 0.86 -8.31 -1.81
N PHE A 51 1.29 -7.12 -2.22
CA PHE A 51 2.19 -6.28 -1.44
C PHE A 51 1.79 -4.80 -1.49
N ALA A 52 2.15 -4.06 -0.44
CA ALA A 52 2.18 -2.60 -0.45
C ALA A 52 3.60 -2.10 -0.73
N LEU A 53 3.71 -1.01 -1.49
CA LEU A 53 4.96 -0.27 -1.63
C LEU A 53 5.07 0.76 -0.51
N VAL A 54 6.23 0.82 0.14
CA VAL A 54 6.53 1.80 1.18
C VAL A 54 7.84 2.52 0.87
N SER A 55 7.96 3.75 1.34
CA SER A 55 9.23 4.48 1.27
C SER A 55 10.31 3.77 2.12
N PRO A 56 11.58 3.77 1.69
CA PRO A 56 12.68 3.09 2.39
C PRO A 56 12.78 3.41 3.89
N GLU A 57 12.55 4.67 4.26
CA GLU A 57 12.59 5.18 5.63
C GLU A 57 11.46 4.66 6.55
N ASP A 58 10.39 4.10 5.98
CA ASP A 58 9.31 3.46 6.74
C ASP A 58 9.39 1.93 6.75
N TYR A 59 10.25 1.35 5.91
CA TYR A 59 10.31 -0.10 5.74
C TYR A 59 10.64 -0.82 7.04
N ALA A 60 11.69 -0.38 7.75
CA ALA A 60 12.12 -0.99 9.01
C ALA A 60 11.07 -0.88 10.13
N TRP A 61 10.19 0.12 10.06
CA TRP A 61 9.04 0.23 10.97
C TRP A 61 7.93 -0.71 10.51
N ALA A 62 7.52 -0.64 9.25
CA ALA A 62 6.40 -1.41 8.72
C ALA A 62 6.63 -2.93 8.81
N SER A 63 7.85 -3.39 8.61
CA SER A 63 8.22 -4.82 8.62
C SER A 63 8.13 -5.50 9.98
N GLN A 64 7.96 -4.73 11.07
CA GLN A 64 7.85 -5.28 12.43
C GLN A 64 6.54 -6.03 12.69
N TRP A 65 5.57 -5.91 11.77
CA TRP A 65 4.26 -6.52 11.93
C TRP A 65 3.85 -7.32 10.70
N ARG A 66 3.02 -8.32 10.96
CA ARG A 66 2.30 -9.03 9.90
C ARG A 66 1.10 -8.18 9.49
N TRP A 67 1.14 -7.70 8.25
CA TRP A 67 0.04 -6.97 7.63
C TRP A 67 -0.85 -7.94 6.86
N GLY A 68 -2.12 -7.58 6.74
CA GLY A 68 -3.06 -8.19 5.81
C GLY A 68 -3.62 -7.11 4.89
N TRP A 69 -4.55 -7.50 4.03
CA TRP A 69 -5.26 -6.55 3.16
C TRP A 69 -6.77 -6.79 3.21
N VAL A 70 -7.51 -5.77 2.80
CA VAL A 70 -8.97 -5.87 2.59
C VAL A 70 -9.39 -5.07 1.38
N TRP A 71 -10.48 -5.53 0.75
CA TRP A 71 -11.22 -4.74 -0.21
C TRP A 71 -11.89 -3.55 0.45
N ASP A 72 -11.94 -2.46 -0.29
CA ASP A 72 -12.86 -1.37 -0.04
C ASP A 72 -14.32 -1.82 -0.29
N ARG A 73 -15.27 -0.96 0.08
CA ARG A 73 -16.70 -1.32 0.01
C ARG A 73 -17.16 -1.63 -1.42
N THR A 74 -16.54 -1.01 -2.43
CA THR A 74 -16.87 -1.22 -3.84
C THR A 74 -16.06 -2.33 -4.51
N LYS A 75 -15.14 -2.99 -3.77
CA LYS A 75 -14.21 -4.02 -4.28
C LYS A 75 -13.37 -3.55 -5.46
N THR A 76 -13.05 -2.25 -5.48
CA THR A 76 -12.21 -1.62 -6.51
C THR A 76 -10.80 -1.36 -6.02
N LYS A 77 -10.61 -1.24 -4.70
CA LYS A 77 -9.32 -0.90 -4.09
C LYS A 77 -8.99 -1.86 -2.95
N ARG A 78 -7.71 -2.22 -2.82
CA ARG A 78 -7.20 -2.99 -1.67
C ARG A 78 -6.42 -2.09 -0.73
N TYR A 79 -6.63 -2.24 0.57
CA TYR A 79 -5.90 -1.47 1.58
C TYR A 79 -5.18 -2.39 2.55
N ALA A 80 -3.91 -2.07 2.82
CA ALA A 80 -3.11 -2.75 3.83
C ALA A 80 -3.57 -2.36 5.24
N ARG A 81 -3.85 -3.38 6.08
CA ARG A 81 -4.26 -3.19 7.47
C ARG A 81 -3.71 -4.25 8.40
N ARG A 82 -3.65 -3.93 9.68
CA ARG A 82 -3.48 -4.90 10.77
C ARG A 82 -4.47 -4.61 11.89
N THR A 83 -4.84 -5.64 12.62
CA THR A 83 -5.74 -5.54 13.77
C THR A 83 -5.10 -6.24 14.95
N PRO A 84 -4.26 -5.56 15.75
CA PRO A 84 -3.69 -6.16 16.95
C PRO A 84 -4.81 -6.58 17.90
N ARG A 85 -4.74 -7.81 18.41
CA ARG A 85 -5.60 -8.25 19.52
C ARG A 85 -4.98 -7.72 20.80
N GLY A 86 -5.61 -6.74 21.43
CA GLY A 86 -5.16 -6.19 22.71
C GLY A 86 -5.59 -7.03 23.91
N ALA A 87 -4.93 -6.84 25.06
CA ALA A 87 -5.24 -7.48 26.34
C ALA A 87 -6.55 -6.95 26.96
N GLY A 88 -7.69 -7.26 26.34
CA GLY A 88 -9.04 -6.97 26.88
C GLY A 88 -9.77 -5.76 26.29
N GLY A 89 -9.20 -5.08 25.30
CA GLY A 89 -9.85 -3.95 24.61
C GLY A 89 -10.48 -4.32 23.25
N ALA A 90 -11.42 -3.49 22.77
CA ALA A 90 -11.99 -3.64 21.45
C ALA A 90 -10.88 -3.55 20.36
N PRO A 91 -10.85 -4.48 19.39
CA PRO A 91 -9.83 -4.49 18.35
C PRO A 91 -9.86 -3.20 17.53
N ARG A 92 -8.72 -2.52 17.43
CA ARG A 92 -8.57 -1.33 16.58
C ARG A 92 -7.90 -1.70 15.27
N THR A 93 -8.50 -1.30 14.16
CA THR A 93 -7.88 -1.47 12.84
C THR A 93 -6.85 -0.36 12.62
N ILE A 94 -5.64 -0.75 12.26
CA ILE A 94 -4.53 0.14 11.89
C ILE A 94 -4.35 0.02 10.37
N TRP A 95 -4.31 1.14 9.67
CA TRP A 95 -4.13 1.22 8.23
C TRP A 95 -2.71 1.66 7.90
N LEU A 96 -2.01 0.93 7.03
CA LEU A 96 -0.59 1.18 6.74
C LEU A 96 -0.35 2.59 6.22
N HIS A 97 -1.06 3.00 5.16
CA HIS A 97 -0.98 4.36 4.61
C HIS A 97 -1.17 5.47 5.65
N LYS A 98 -2.07 5.31 6.63
CA LYS A 98 -2.27 6.34 7.67
C LYS A 98 -1.09 6.44 8.62
N GLU A 99 -0.49 5.31 8.97
CA GLU A 99 0.69 5.31 9.83
C GLU A 99 1.92 5.86 9.09
N VAL A 100 2.11 5.51 7.81
CA VAL A 100 3.15 6.13 6.99
C VAL A 100 2.93 7.64 6.89
N LEU A 101 1.69 8.08 6.63
CA LEU A 101 1.38 9.50 6.55
C LEU A 101 1.64 10.25 7.87
N LYS A 102 1.32 9.67 9.03
CA LYS A 102 1.70 10.23 10.34
C LYS A 102 3.23 10.31 10.51
N ARG A 103 3.95 9.27 10.10
CA ARG A 103 5.42 9.19 10.18
C ARG A 103 6.14 10.11 9.20
N SER A 104 5.46 10.50 8.12
CA SER A 104 6.01 11.41 7.12
C SER A 104 6.26 12.82 7.64
N GLY A 105 5.68 13.18 8.80
CA GLY A 105 5.73 14.54 9.33
C GLY A 105 4.77 15.52 8.66
N LYS A 106 3.98 15.07 7.66
CA LYS A 106 2.93 15.89 7.05
C LYS A 106 1.89 16.27 8.10
N VAL A 107 1.78 17.58 8.33
CA VAL A 107 0.81 18.16 9.26
C VAL A 107 -0.58 18.05 8.66
N GLN A 108 -1.55 17.63 9.47
CA GLN A 108 -2.96 17.68 9.08
C GLN A 108 -3.38 19.15 8.94
N PRO A 109 -3.81 19.62 7.76
CA PRO A 109 -4.15 21.04 7.58
C PRO A 109 -5.33 21.50 8.45
N SER A 110 -6.23 20.58 8.79
CA SER A 110 -7.31 20.81 9.76
C SER A 110 -7.83 19.49 10.31
N GLU A 111 -8.66 19.53 11.35
CA GLU A 111 -9.33 18.36 11.95
C GLU A 111 -10.20 17.57 10.97
N LEU A 112 -10.62 18.19 9.86
CA LEU A 112 -11.40 17.52 8.81
C LEU A 112 -10.53 16.59 7.93
N HIS A 113 -9.21 16.77 7.93
CA HIS A 113 -8.26 16.04 7.10
C HIS A 113 -7.86 14.70 7.74
N THR A 114 -8.82 13.77 7.79
CA THR A 114 -8.70 12.49 8.49
C THR A 114 -8.42 11.30 7.57
N ILE A 115 -8.40 11.52 6.25
CA ILE A 115 -8.17 10.51 5.22
C ILE A 115 -6.73 10.65 4.74
N GLY A 116 -6.01 9.54 4.62
CA GLY A 116 -4.77 9.51 3.83
C GLY A 116 -5.14 9.12 2.41
N ASP A 117 -5.08 10.07 1.50
CA ASP A 117 -5.41 9.89 0.08
C ASP A 117 -4.16 9.51 -0.72
N HIS A 118 -4.34 8.64 -1.71
CA HIS A 118 -3.29 8.18 -2.62
C HIS A 118 -3.37 9.00 -3.91
N GLN A 119 -2.38 9.84 -4.19
CA GLN A 119 -2.40 10.79 -5.30
C GLN A 119 -2.47 10.12 -6.67
N ASP A 120 -1.76 9.00 -6.84
CA ASP A 120 -1.81 8.20 -8.06
C ASP A 120 -3.14 7.43 -8.23
N GLY A 121 -3.84 7.18 -7.12
CA GLY A 121 -5.07 6.39 -7.05
C GLY A 121 -4.85 4.93 -6.67
N GLU A 122 -3.59 4.48 -6.57
CA GLU A 122 -3.18 3.11 -6.25
C GLU A 122 -3.14 2.90 -4.74
N SER A 123 -4.12 2.17 -4.21
CA SER A 123 -4.36 2.07 -2.75
C SER A 123 -3.32 1.24 -1.98
N LEU A 124 -2.41 0.58 -2.68
CA LEU A 124 -1.27 -0.15 -2.11
C LEU A 124 0.07 0.56 -2.36
N ASN A 125 0.07 1.75 -2.97
CA ASN A 125 1.26 2.60 -3.04
C ASN A 125 1.34 3.54 -1.83
N ASP A 126 1.80 3.00 -0.70
CA ASP A 126 1.87 3.67 0.59
C ASP A 126 3.17 4.49 0.77
N GLN A 127 3.84 4.88 -0.31
CA GLN A 127 5.03 5.75 -0.25
C GLN A 127 4.67 7.16 0.24
N ARG A 128 5.52 7.78 1.07
CA ARG A 128 5.28 9.10 1.68
C ARG A 128 4.94 10.18 0.66
N GLY A 129 5.67 10.19 -0.46
CA GLY A 129 5.46 11.15 -1.55
C GLY A 129 4.09 11.00 -2.24
N ASN A 130 3.50 9.81 -2.21
CA ASN A 130 2.21 9.50 -2.82
C ASN A 130 1.01 9.81 -1.89
N LEU A 131 1.24 9.89 -0.59
CA LEU A 131 0.17 10.04 0.40
C LEU A 131 -0.06 11.50 0.79
N GLU A 132 -1.31 11.93 0.92
CA GLU A 132 -1.65 13.28 1.38
C GLU A 132 -2.83 13.26 2.36
N TRP A 133 -2.85 14.21 3.29
CA TRP A 133 -4.01 14.37 4.17
C TRP A 133 -5.16 15.00 3.37
N ALA A 134 -6.33 14.36 3.40
CA ALA A 134 -7.51 14.79 2.66
C ALA A 134 -8.75 14.85 3.56
N THR A 135 -9.62 15.80 3.25
CA THR A 135 -11.00 15.79 3.75
C THR A 135 -11.84 14.77 2.97
N ARG A 136 -13.03 14.42 3.51
CA ARG A 136 -14.00 13.57 2.79
C ARG A 136 -14.40 14.15 1.43
N SER A 137 -14.52 15.47 1.32
CA SER A 137 -14.88 16.16 0.07
C SER A 137 -13.76 16.05 -0.97
N MET A 138 -12.52 16.31 -0.54
CA MET A 138 -11.33 16.17 -1.39
C MET A 138 -11.15 14.73 -1.89
N ASN A 139 -11.20 13.74 -1.00
CA ASN A 139 -11.12 12.33 -1.37
C ASN A 139 -12.24 11.90 -2.34
N ARG A 140 -13.46 12.44 -2.17
CA ARG A 140 -14.56 12.17 -3.11
C ARG A 140 -14.27 12.75 -4.49
N ARG A 141 -13.74 13.97 -4.56
CA ARG A 141 -13.37 14.64 -5.82
C ARG A 141 -12.20 13.92 -6.50
N ASN A 142 -11.23 13.45 -5.73
CA ASN A 142 -10.05 12.74 -6.22
C ASN A 142 -10.33 11.29 -6.61
N ARG A 143 -11.53 10.78 -6.33
CA ARG A 143 -11.93 9.43 -6.72
C ARG A 143 -12.05 9.35 -8.24
N LYS A 144 -10.94 9.02 -8.91
CA LYS A 144 -10.94 8.61 -10.31
C LYS A 144 -11.88 7.40 -10.44
N ARG A 145 -12.89 7.53 -11.31
CA ARG A 145 -13.76 6.42 -11.71
C ARG A 145 -12.97 5.46 -12.59
#